data_AF-A0A0K8SGC5-F1
#
_entry.id   AF-A0A0K8SGC5-F1
#
_cell.length_a   1.000
_cell.length_b   1.000
_cell.length_c   1.000
_cell.angle_alpha   90.00
_cell.angle_beta   90.00
_cell.angle_gamma   90.00
#
_symmetry.space_group_name_H-M   'P 1'
#
loop_
_entity.id
_entity.type
_entity.pdbx_description
1 polymer ?
#
loop_
_entity_poly.entity_id
_entity_poly.type
_entity_poly.pdbx_seq_one_letter_code
_entity_poly.pdbx_strand_id
1 'polypeptide(L)'
;MTQRDIRRAVILWITNPSAYNKNVGTTDLLCLDLSQSDNIFGIIKDFFRSPHLKDANSYASARTSLVSFLMDRELPFDGELDLKGRKGVVRFIIPKNGVFRPSTIDLVICDFENGIVDFHVLKNEGDVDFVHNYAITFDSETVTFTPKQGEPEELSKIEKLLLSKIDKWSLNEIQNSGTPSLSLVSQEEYFVLYNNMKKKYCESIRKIWQESTDPDKFIHEDVAIATYLILLWGRKPIKFVDLGCGNGLLVHILASEGYTGLGIDVRSRKIWSSYPPTTVLKEETFVPSPSYVFPDADWIIGNHSDELTPWIPIISLLSSDTTNFFLLPCCAYEFSGVKYKRVNAAKSQYAEYLDYVQDICVECGFLVFRDRLKIPSTKRICLVSRGRTRLTTNVVGKAKEIISRRGSCIEDERPKKEWLTDFKARDNVERVRNCTQLDQNFVTRLLLNISNLLLVEKSGCESSWNCGNPTDIPTLAKHIDKEDLQQLKNECGGLQTFLRNHHFIFKISEGEVAFRKPEVREKHPKAWKVKPCWFFTNHPQSCPLEDQECSFIHCATEERPPR
;
A
#
# COMPACT_ATOMS: atom_id res chain seq x y z
N MET A 1 -26.88 -2.09 19.19
CA MET A 1 -25.98 -3.17 18.74
C MET A 1 -26.70 -4.48 18.95
N THR A 2 -26.57 -5.43 18.03
CA THR A 2 -27.09 -6.78 18.27
C THR A 2 -26.04 -7.63 18.99
N GLN A 3 -26.45 -8.69 19.70
CA GLN A 3 -25.52 -9.69 20.26
C GLN A 3 -24.56 -10.26 19.18
N ARG A 4 -25.04 -10.34 17.93
CA ARG A 4 -24.25 -10.77 16.79
C ARG A 4 -23.10 -9.80 16.46
N ASP A 5 -23.32 -8.50 16.62
CA ASP A 5 -22.31 -7.47 16.34
C ASP A 5 -21.22 -7.47 17.40
N ILE A 6 -21.60 -7.64 18.68
CA ILE A 6 -20.66 -7.79 19.79
C ILE A 6 -19.82 -9.06 19.58
N ARG A 7 -20.45 -10.21 19.29
CA ARG A 7 -19.74 -11.46 19.00
C ARG A 7 -18.74 -11.30 17.86
N ARG A 8 -19.10 -10.61 16.77
CA ARG A 8 -18.17 -10.30 15.66
C ARG A 8 -17.00 -9.43 16.11
N ALA A 9 -17.23 -8.41 16.93
CA ALA A 9 -16.18 -7.56 17.46
C ALA A 9 -15.21 -8.34 18.36
N VAL A 10 -15.73 -9.26 19.19
CA VAL A 10 -14.90 -10.16 20.01
C VAL A 10 -14.09 -11.12 19.13
N ILE A 11 -14.68 -11.71 18.08
CA ILE A 11 -13.92 -12.51 17.10
C ILE A 11 -12.78 -11.69 16.47
N LEU A 12 -13.00 -10.41 16.14
CA LEU A 12 -11.92 -9.55 15.63
C LEU A 12 -10.83 -9.31 16.66
N TRP A 13 -11.18 -9.15 17.94
CA TRP A 13 -10.21 -9.05 19.03
C TRP A 13 -9.35 -10.31 19.13
N ILE A 14 -9.94 -11.49 18.93
CA ILE A 14 -9.22 -12.77 18.94
C ILE A 14 -8.31 -12.89 17.72
N THR A 15 -8.89 -12.69 16.53
CA THR A 15 -8.29 -13.07 15.25
C THR A 15 -7.37 -12.00 14.63
N ASN A 16 -7.50 -10.73 15.03
CA ASN A 16 -6.70 -9.64 14.47
C ASN A 16 -5.96 -8.79 15.51
N PRO A 17 -4.99 -9.35 16.25
CA PRO A 17 -4.14 -8.61 17.17
C PRO A 17 -3.44 -7.37 16.58
N SER A 18 -3.14 -7.39 15.29
CA SER A 18 -2.51 -6.25 14.59
C SER A 18 -3.38 -4.98 14.55
N ALA A 19 -4.70 -5.11 14.75
CA ALA A 19 -5.62 -3.99 14.75
C ALA A 19 -5.59 -3.14 16.03
N TYR A 20 -4.99 -3.67 17.10
CA TYR A 20 -4.86 -2.98 18.40
C TYR A 20 -3.43 -2.97 18.95
N ASN A 21 -2.53 -3.84 18.46
CA ASN A 21 -1.12 -3.84 18.81
C ASN A 21 -0.23 -3.59 17.58
N LYS A 22 0.39 -2.40 17.51
CA LYS A 22 1.23 -1.98 16.38
C LYS A 22 2.52 -2.79 16.24
N ASN A 23 2.95 -3.52 17.26
CA ASN A 23 4.16 -4.34 17.22
C ASN A 23 3.90 -5.73 16.63
N VAL A 24 2.64 -6.12 16.47
CA VAL A 24 2.24 -7.37 15.82
C VAL A 24 2.34 -7.20 14.30
N GLY A 25 3.07 -8.12 13.67
CA GLY A 25 3.19 -8.19 12.22
C GLY A 25 2.00 -8.94 11.62
N THR A 26 1.74 -10.13 12.18
CA THR A 26 0.64 -11.00 11.81
C THR A 26 0.25 -11.94 12.97
N THR A 27 -0.76 -12.77 12.75
CA THR A 27 -1.16 -13.82 13.68
C THR A 27 -1.53 -15.06 12.88
N ASP A 28 -0.96 -16.19 13.26
CA ASP A 28 -1.42 -17.50 12.80
C ASP A 28 -2.31 -18.13 13.88
N LEU A 29 -3.38 -18.78 13.46
CA LEU A 29 -4.43 -19.28 14.33
C LEU A 29 -4.61 -20.76 14.10
N LEU A 30 -4.65 -21.52 15.19
CA LEU A 30 -5.11 -22.91 15.16
C LEU A 30 -6.37 -23.02 16.01
N CYS A 31 -7.50 -23.25 15.33
CA CYS A 31 -8.79 -23.41 15.99
C CYS A 31 -9.08 -24.89 16.23
N LEU A 32 -9.60 -25.18 17.42
CA LEU A 32 -9.88 -26.50 17.97
C LEU A 32 -11.36 -26.58 18.32
N ASP A 33 -11.99 -27.70 17.96
CA ASP A 33 -13.38 -27.93 18.35
C ASP A 33 -13.44 -28.52 19.76
N LEU A 34 -14.07 -27.80 20.70
CA LEU A 34 -14.22 -28.23 22.09
C LEU A 34 -15.64 -28.71 22.40
N SER A 35 -16.52 -28.80 21.39
CA SER A 35 -17.93 -29.16 21.61
C SER A 35 -18.13 -30.60 22.12
N GLN A 36 -17.19 -31.50 21.86
CA GLN A 36 -17.33 -32.94 22.16
C GLN A 36 -16.49 -33.44 23.34
N SER A 37 -15.72 -32.61 24.05
CA SER A 37 -14.91 -33.10 25.17
C SER A 37 -14.60 -32.04 26.22
N ASP A 38 -14.97 -32.36 27.46
CA ASP A 38 -14.70 -31.53 28.63
C ASP A 38 -13.23 -31.58 29.09
N ASN A 39 -12.42 -32.55 28.60
CA ASN A 39 -11.01 -32.70 28.99
C ASN A 39 -10.00 -32.13 27.97
N ILE A 40 -10.43 -31.67 26.78
CA ILE A 40 -9.50 -31.06 25.80
C ILE A 40 -8.76 -29.87 26.42
N PHE A 41 -9.41 -29.15 27.33
CA PHE A 41 -8.78 -28.06 28.07
C PHE A 41 -7.53 -28.47 28.84
N GLY A 42 -7.60 -29.58 29.58
CA GLY A 42 -6.44 -30.15 30.29
C GLY A 42 -5.35 -30.56 29.31
N ILE A 43 -5.74 -31.22 28.22
CA ILE A 43 -4.82 -31.71 27.19
C ILE A 43 -4.06 -30.56 26.50
N ILE A 44 -4.73 -29.47 26.15
CA ILE A 44 -4.07 -28.30 25.55
C ILE A 44 -3.14 -27.63 26.57
N LYS A 45 -3.56 -27.48 27.83
CA LYS A 45 -2.69 -26.98 28.90
C LYS A 45 -1.44 -27.84 29.05
N ASP A 46 -1.57 -29.16 28.94
CA ASP A 46 -0.45 -30.09 28.99
C ASP A 46 0.47 -29.96 27.77
N PHE A 47 -0.07 -29.71 26.58
CA PHE A 47 0.76 -29.34 25.42
C PHE A 47 1.59 -28.09 25.69
N PHE A 48 0.96 -27.03 26.20
CA PHE A 48 1.66 -25.79 26.51
C PHE A 48 2.76 -26.00 27.55
N ARG A 49 2.57 -26.95 28.47
CA ARG A 49 3.56 -27.38 29.46
C ARG A 49 4.63 -28.33 28.92
N SER A 50 4.41 -28.89 27.72
CA SER A 50 5.27 -29.92 27.17
C SER A 50 6.65 -29.37 26.75
N PRO A 51 7.72 -30.19 26.86
CA PRO A 51 9.03 -29.84 26.32
C PRO A 51 9.01 -29.50 24.83
N HIS A 52 8.08 -30.09 24.06
CA HIS A 52 7.97 -29.88 22.62
C HIS A 52 7.77 -28.41 22.20
N LEU A 53 7.14 -27.59 23.05
CA LEU A 53 7.01 -26.15 22.82
C LEU A 53 8.27 -25.38 23.30
N LYS A 54 8.91 -25.85 24.37
CA LYS A 54 10.17 -25.27 24.88
C LYS A 54 11.32 -25.46 23.88
N ASP A 55 11.34 -26.57 23.17
CA ASP A 55 12.38 -26.92 22.19
C ASP A 55 12.14 -26.28 20.80
N ALA A 56 10.98 -25.64 20.59
CA ALA A 56 10.69 -24.93 19.35
C ALA A 56 11.64 -23.73 19.19
N ASN A 57 12.13 -23.51 17.98
CA ASN A 57 13.04 -22.42 17.63
C ASN A 57 12.42 -21.40 16.66
N SER A 58 11.19 -21.65 16.21
CA SER A 58 10.40 -20.84 15.29
C SER A 58 8.91 -20.99 15.57
N TYR A 59 8.09 -20.06 15.08
CA TYR A 59 6.63 -20.21 15.14
C TYR A 59 6.19 -21.41 14.30
N ALA A 60 6.81 -21.63 13.14
CA ALA A 60 6.56 -22.80 12.31
C ALA A 60 6.85 -24.13 13.03
N SER A 61 8.00 -24.25 13.72
CA SER A 61 8.31 -25.46 14.48
C SER A 61 7.36 -25.65 15.67
N ALA A 62 7.03 -24.56 16.40
CA ALA A 62 6.07 -24.61 17.50
C ALA A 62 4.69 -25.07 17.02
N ARG A 63 4.23 -24.55 15.89
CA ARG A 63 2.97 -24.96 15.26
C ARG A 63 3.01 -26.42 14.84
N THR A 64 4.11 -26.87 14.23
CA THR A 64 4.27 -28.27 13.80
C THR A 64 4.22 -29.22 14.99
N SER A 65 4.91 -28.89 16.08
CA SER A 65 4.84 -29.65 17.34
C SER A 65 3.41 -29.75 17.88
N LEU A 66 2.65 -28.63 17.85
CA LEU A 66 1.25 -28.62 18.27
C LEU A 66 0.38 -29.50 17.39
N VAL A 67 0.49 -29.38 16.06
CA VAL A 67 -0.28 -30.22 15.13
C VAL A 67 0.02 -31.69 15.34
N SER A 68 1.29 -32.07 15.47
CA SER A 68 1.68 -33.45 15.76
C SER A 68 1.05 -33.94 17.07
N PHE A 69 1.14 -33.15 18.14
CA PHE A 69 0.57 -33.48 19.44
C PHE A 69 -0.95 -33.70 19.39
N LEU A 70 -1.67 -32.89 18.59
CA LEU A 70 -3.11 -32.99 18.40
C LEU A 70 -3.48 -34.20 17.54
N MET A 71 -2.74 -34.45 16.46
CA MET A 71 -2.93 -35.63 15.59
C MET A 71 -2.73 -36.93 16.37
N ASP A 72 -1.68 -37.03 17.19
CA ASP A 72 -1.39 -38.20 18.04
C ASP A 72 -2.52 -38.51 19.04
N ARG A 73 -3.40 -37.55 19.29
CA ARG A 73 -4.54 -37.65 20.22
C ARG A 73 -5.88 -37.64 19.52
N GLU A 74 -5.89 -37.71 18.19
CA GLU A 74 -7.10 -37.68 17.35
C GLU A 74 -8.01 -36.48 17.64
N LEU A 75 -7.42 -35.34 18.04
CA LEU A 75 -8.17 -34.14 18.36
C LEU A 75 -8.50 -33.36 17.09
N PRO A 76 -9.77 -32.95 16.87
CA PRO A 76 -10.15 -32.17 15.70
C PRO A 76 -9.61 -30.73 15.78
N PHE A 77 -8.92 -30.30 14.71
CA PHE A 77 -8.39 -28.95 14.52
C PHE A 77 -8.65 -28.46 13.08
N ASP A 78 -8.38 -27.18 12.81
CA ASP A 78 -8.58 -26.47 11.52
C ASP A 78 -10.04 -26.09 11.17
N GLY A 79 -10.88 -25.86 12.18
CA GLY A 79 -12.15 -25.15 11.98
C GLY A 79 -11.95 -23.65 11.74
N GLU A 80 -12.84 -22.97 11.01
CA GLU A 80 -12.94 -21.51 11.12
C GLU A 80 -13.48 -21.14 12.51
N LEU A 81 -13.00 -20.03 13.07
CA LEU A 81 -13.61 -19.46 14.27
C LEU A 81 -14.98 -18.87 13.90
N ASP A 82 -16.02 -19.68 14.09
CA ASP A 82 -17.39 -19.29 13.83
C ASP A 82 -18.10 -18.77 15.09
N LEU A 83 -19.39 -18.43 14.94
CA LEU A 83 -20.21 -17.85 16.00
C LEU A 83 -20.84 -18.91 16.92
N LYS A 84 -20.41 -20.18 16.88
CA LYS A 84 -21.12 -21.31 17.51
C LYS A 84 -20.22 -22.23 18.33
N GLY A 85 -20.83 -22.82 19.37
CA GLY A 85 -20.22 -23.84 20.20
C GLY A 85 -19.05 -23.36 21.08
N ARG A 86 -18.43 -24.33 21.75
CA ARG A 86 -17.17 -24.14 22.49
C ARG A 86 -15.98 -24.38 21.57
N LYS A 87 -15.04 -23.44 21.51
CA LYS A 87 -13.84 -23.47 20.66
C LYS A 87 -12.59 -23.11 21.44
N GLY A 88 -11.47 -23.73 21.09
CA GLY A 88 -10.14 -23.36 21.56
C GLY A 88 -9.38 -22.71 20.41
N VAL A 89 -8.68 -21.61 20.67
CA VAL A 89 -7.89 -20.91 19.65
C VAL A 89 -6.49 -20.72 20.20
N VAL A 90 -5.52 -21.41 19.61
CA VAL A 90 -4.11 -21.13 19.85
C VAL A 90 -3.68 -20.04 18.89
N ARG A 91 -3.19 -18.91 19.41
CA ARG A 91 -2.71 -17.78 18.60
C ARG A 91 -1.21 -17.70 18.63
N PHE A 92 -0.58 -17.79 17.47
CA PHE A 92 0.83 -17.52 17.28
C PHE A 92 0.98 -16.05 16.87
N ILE A 93 1.25 -15.17 17.83
CA ILE A 93 1.34 -13.72 17.59
C ILE A 93 2.75 -13.38 17.11
N ILE A 94 2.91 -13.28 15.79
CA ILE A 94 4.21 -13.04 15.17
C ILE A 94 4.53 -11.53 15.18
N PRO A 95 5.61 -11.10 15.87
CA PRO A 95 6.00 -9.70 15.96
C PRO A 95 6.54 -9.18 14.61
N LYS A 96 6.48 -7.86 14.40
CA LYS A 96 7.03 -7.22 13.20
C LYS A 96 8.53 -7.39 13.01
N ASN A 97 9.27 -7.75 14.08
CA ASN A 97 10.68 -8.08 14.00
C ASN A 97 10.93 -9.53 13.55
N GLY A 98 9.88 -10.37 13.50
CA GLY A 98 9.94 -11.79 13.15
C GLY A 98 10.63 -12.69 14.17
N VAL A 99 11.13 -12.12 15.28
CA VAL A 99 11.88 -12.88 16.28
C VAL A 99 10.93 -13.82 17.03
N PHE A 100 11.21 -15.12 16.98
CA PHE A 100 10.46 -16.11 17.71
C PHE A 100 10.52 -15.88 19.21
N ARG A 101 9.34 -15.85 19.84
CA ARG A 101 9.18 -15.70 21.29
C ARG A 101 8.05 -16.60 21.77
N PRO A 102 8.33 -17.67 22.52
CA PRO A 102 7.28 -18.55 23.05
C PRO A 102 6.17 -17.83 23.82
N SER A 103 6.50 -16.74 24.53
CA SER A 103 5.55 -15.90 25.28
C SER A 103 4.52 -15.14 24.43
N THR A 104 4.70 -15.13 23.10
CA THR A 104 3.73 -14.55 22.16
C THR A 104 2.76 -15.59 21.60
N ILE A 105 2.82 -16.82 22.11
CA ILE A 105 1.83 -17.86 21.85
C ILE A 105 0.88 -17.88 23.04
N ASP A 106 -0.41 -17.68 22.78
CA ASP A 106 -1.43 -17.70 23.80
C ASP A 106 -2.60 -18.63 23.42
N LEU A 107 -3.41 -18.96 24.43
CA LEU A 107 -4.60 -19.78 24.29
C LEU A 107 -5.83 -18.92 24.60
N VAL A 108 -6.80 -18.96 23.70
CA VAL A 108 -8.11 -18.35 23.89
C VAL A 108 -9.17 -19.44 23.90
N ILE A 109 -10.03 -19.45 24.91
CA ILE A 109 -11.14 -20.38 25.01
C ILE A 109 -12.42 -19.61 24.83
N CYS A 110 -13.22 -20.02 23.87
CA CYS A 110 -14.44 -19.34 23.49
C CYS A 110 -15.62 -20.25 23.81
N ASP A 111 -16.52 -19.78 24.65
CA ASP A 111 -17.86 -20.32 24.82
C ASP A 111 -18.84 -19.26 24.31
N PHE A 112 -19.08 -19.28 22.99
CA PHE A 112 -19.96 -18.29 22.38
C PHE A 112 -21.42 -18.49 22.75
N GLU A 113 -21.82 -19.69 23.17
CA GLU A 113 -23.19 -19.98 23.63
C GLU A 113 -23.49 -19.22 24.92
N ASN A 114 -22.57 -19.27 25.88
CA ASN A 114 -22.67 -18.56 27.15
C ASN A 114 -22.11 -17.13 27.10
N GLY A 115 -21.50 -16.72 25.98
CA GLY A 115 -20.94 -15.38 25.82
C GLY A 115 -19.68 -15.15 26.64
N ILE A 116 -18.85 -16.18 26.82
CA ILE A 116 -17.63 -16.13 27.65
C ILE A 116 -16.42 -16.41 26.76
N VAL A 117 -15.38 -15.58 26.86
CA VAL A 117 -14.09 -15.80 26.20
C VAL A 117 -12.96 -15.60 27.19
N ASP A 118 -12.17 -16.64 27.42
CA ASP A 118 -11.04 -16.66 28.33
C ASP A 118 -9.71 -16.55 27.59
N PHE A 119 -8.83 -15.67 28.04
CA PHE A 119 -7.49 -15.48 27.49
C PHE A 119 -6.44 -15.96 28.48
N HIS A 120 -5.49 -16.76 27.99
CA HIS A 120 -4.42 -17.36 28.77
C HIS A 120 -3.07 -17.09 28.12
N VAL A 121 -2.28 -16.18 28.70
CA VAL A 121 -0.95 -15.77 28.20
C VAL A 121 0.18 -16.40 29.01
N LEU A 122 1.18 -16.98 28.35
CA LEU A 122 2.31 -17.68 28.97
C LEU A 122 3.39 -16.74 29.54
N LYS A 123 4.12 -17.21 30.56
CA LYS A 123 5.29 -16.53 31.14
C LYS A 123 6.52 -16.62 30.24
N ASN A 124 7.31 -15.54 30.23
CA ASN A 124 8.69 -15.58 29.74
C ASN A 124 9.55 -16.32 30.76
N GLU A 125 10.25 -17.35 30.30
CA GLU A 125 11.30 -18.11 31.00
C GLU A 125 10.85 -19.28 31.88
N GLY A 126 11.31 -20.47 31.50
CA GLY A 126 11.48 -21.64 32.36
C GLY A 126 10.23 -22.48 32.59
N ASP A 127 9.15 -21.87 33.07
CA ASP A 127 7.92 -22.57 33.48
C ASP A 127 6.64 -21.93 32.91
N VAL A 128 5.70 -22.81 32.59
CA VAL A 128 4.46 -22.49 31.87
C VAL A 128 3.38 -22.11 32.88
N ASP A 129 3.61 -20.99 33.55
CA ASP A 129 2.60 -20.29 34.36
C ASP A 129 1.93 -19.21 33.50
N PHE A 130 0.62 -19.04 33.66
CA PHE A 130 -0.11 -17.98 32.96
C PHE A 130 0.09 -16.65 33.69
N VAL A 131 0.58 -15.63 32.99
CA VAL A 131 0.92 -14.33 33.60
C VAL A 131 -0.20 -13.32 33.47
N HIS A 132 -0.86 -13.30 32.31
CA HIS A 132 -2.03 -12.46 32.09
C HIS A 132 -3.20 -13.37 31.70
N ASN A 133 -4.17 -13.43 32.59
CA ASN A 133 -5.39 -14.19 32.45
C ASN A 133 -6.56 -13.22 32.65
N TYR A 134 -7.44 -13.14 31.67
CA TYR A 134 -8.64 -12.33 31.75
C TYR A 134 -9.76 -12.99 30.94
N ALA A 135 -10.99 -12.67 31.30
CA ALA A 135 -12.18 -13.08 30.57
C ALA A 135 -12.88 -11.86 29.96
N ILE A 136 -13.53 -12.09 28.83
CA ILE A 136 -14.53 -11.20 28.25
C ILE A 136 -15.86 -11.93 28.38
N THR A 137 -16.80 -11.35 29.11
CA THR A 137 -18.18 -11.83 29.15
C THR A 137 -19.07 -10.84 28.42
N PHE A 138 -20.02 -11.32 27.62
CA PHE A 138 -20.87 -10.44 26.85
C PHE A 138 -22.24 -11.05 26.56
N ASP A 139 -23.24 -10.18 26.47
CA ASP A 139 -24.60 -10.50 26.07
C ASP A 139 -25.08 -9.57 24.94
N SER A 140 -26.39 -9.34 24.81
CA SER A 140 -26.96 -8.44 23.81
C SER A 140 -26.72 -6.96 24.08
N GLU A 141 -26.42 -6.58 25.32
CA GLU A 141 -26.38 -5.19 25.80
C GLU A 141 -25.05 -4.81 26.45
N THR A 142 -24.33 -5.78 27.02
CA THR A 142 -23.15 -5.54 27.86
C THR A 142 -21.94 -6.33 27.40
N VAL A 143 -20.77 -5.73 27.62
CA VAL A 143 -19.46 -6.39 27.52
C VAL A 143 -18.70 -6.06 28.78
N THR A 144 -18.20 -7.08 29.46
CA THR A 144 -17.45 -6.95 30.71
C THR A 144 -16.09 -7.59 30.56
N PHE A 145 -15.06 -6.87 30.99
CA PHE A 145 -13.71 -7.38 31.14
C PHE A 145 -13.52 -7.85 32.58
N THR A 146 -13.08 -9.10 32.77
CA THR A 146 -12.82 -9.66 34.10
C THR A 146 -11.35 -10.05 34.22
N PRO A 147 -10.52 -9.28 34.93
CA PRO A 147 -9.15 -9.69 35.22
C PRO A 147 -9.16 -10.93 36.13
N LYS A 148 -8.37 -11.96 35.79
CA LYS A 148 -8.20 -13.17 36.60
C LYS A 148 -6.83 -13.22 37.26
N GLN A 149 -5.77 -12.91 36.51
CA GLN A 149 -4.39 -12.92 36.99
C GLN A 149 -3.53 -11.99 36.13
N GLY A 150 -2.60 -11.24 36.74
CA GLY A 150 -1.62 -10.42 36.03
C GLY A 150 -1.45 -9.03 36.62
N GLU A 151 -0.64 -8.21 35.95
CA GLU A 151 -0.30 -6.87 36.43
C GLU A 151 -1.50 -5.92 36.28
N PRO A 152 -1.97 -5.26 37.36
CA PRO A 152 -3.16 -4.41 37.33
C PRO A 152 -3.09 -3.28 36.29
N GLU A 153 -1.91 -2.69 36.11
CA GLU A 153 -1.70 -1.59 35.16
C GLU A 153 -1.87 -2.06 33.70
N GLU A 154 -1.30 -3.21 33.36
CA GLU A 154 -1.42 -3.80 32.01
C GLU A 154 -2.85 -4.25 31.73
N LEU A 155 -3.52 -4.90 32.70
CA LEU A 155 -4.91 -5.31 32.56
C LEU A 155 -5.85 -4.12 32.37
N SER A 156 -5.64 -3.00 33.07
CA SER A 156 -6.41 -1.77 32.87
C SER A 156 -6.19 -1.16 31.48
N LYS A 157 -4.97 -1.23 30.92
CA LYS A 157 -4.70 -0.80 29.54
C LYS A 157 -5.43 -1.69 28.53
N ILE A 158 -5.41 -3.00 28.75
CA ILE A 158 -6.13 -3.98 27.91
C ILE A 158 -7.63 -3.72 27.93
N GLU A 159 -8.23 -3.54 29.12
CA GLU A 159 -9.65 -3.23 29.29
C GLU A 159 -10.07 -1.99 28.50
N LYS A 160 -9.39 -0.87 28.71
CA LYS A 160 -9.70 0.39 28.01
C LYS A 160 -9.60 0.24 26.49
N LEU A 161 -8.57 -0.47 26.03
CA LEU A 161 -8.35 -0.72 24.61
C LEU A 161 -9.43 -1.64 24.03
N LEU A 162 -9.80 -2.71 24.75
CA LEU A 162 -10.82 -3.66 24.37
C LEU A 162 -12.17 -2.97 24.19
N LEU A 163 -12.64 -2.27 25.22
CA LEU A 163 -13.95 -1.60 25.20
C LEU A 163 -14.01 -0.58 24.06
N SER A 164 -12.96 0.23 23.89
CA SER A 164 -12.86 1.19 22.78
C SER A 164 -12.91 0.52 21.39
N LYS A 165 -12.31 -0.67 21.23
CA LYS A 165 -12.30 -1.39 19.95
C LYS A 165 -13.63 -2.09 19.69
N ILE A 166 -14.25 -2.69 20.70
CA ILE A 166 -15.54 -3.36 20.57
C ILE A 166 -16.60 -2.35 20.14
N ASP A 167 -16.69 -1.19 20.79
CA ASP A 167 -17.62 -0.12 20.41
C ASP A 167 -17.44 0.30 18.95
N LYS A 168 -16.19 0.41 18.50
CA LYS A 168 -15.89 0.79 17.11
C LYS A 168 -16.25 -0.31 16.11
N TRP A 169 -15.99 -1.57 16.43
CA TRP A 169 -16.14 -2.69 15.50
C TRP A 169 -17.57 -3.20 15.41
N SER A 170 -18.34 -3.11 16.49
CA SER A 170 -19.75 -3.51 16.51
C SER A 170 -20.65 -2.60 15.67
N LEU A 171 -20.25 -1.35 15.42
CA LEU A 171 -21.01 -0.37 14.64
C LEU A 171 -20.80 -0.46 13.11
N ASN A 172 -19.83 -1.25 12.65
CA ASN A 172 -19.49 -1.34 11.23
C ASN A 172 -19.85 -2.70 10.65
N GLU A 173 -20.51 -2.74 9.49
CA GLU A 173 -20.64 -3.97 8.71
C GLU A 173 -19.25 -4.39 8.22
N ILE A 174 -18.67 -5.38 8.89
CA ILE A 174 -17.36 -5.91 8.53
C ILE A 174 -17.54 -6.92 7.40
N GLN A 175 -17.13 -6.53 6.18
CA GLN A 175 -16.94 -7.47 5.08
C GLN A 175 -15.62 -8.23 5.30
N ASN A 176 -15.70 -9.47 5.80
CA ASN A 176 -14.59 -10.43 5.84
C ASN A 176 -14.32 -11.03 4.46
N SER A 177 -13.93 -10.20 3.47
CA SER A 177 -13.68 -10.67 2.10
C SER A 177 -12.38 -10.12 1.49
N GLY A 178 -11.45 -9.66 2.33
CA GLY A 178 -10.15 -9.19 1.86
C GLY A 178 -9.18 -10.35 1.59
N THR A 179 -8.41 -10.25 0.51
CA THR A 179 -7.26 -11.14 0.26
C THR A 179 -6.35 -11.19 1.50
N PRO A 180 -6.08 -12.38 2.08
CA PRO A 180 -5.14 -12.54 3.18
C PRO A 180 -3.78 -11.95 2.83
N SER A 181 -3.04 -11.46 3.83
CA SER A 181 -1.73 -10.84 3.59
C SER A 181 -0.62 -11.86 3.73
N LEU A 182 0.32 -11.85 2.77
CA LEU A 182 1.50 -12.75 2.75
C LEU A 182 1.11 -14.23 2.82
N SER A 183 0.02 -14.62 2.17
CA SER A 183 -0.51 -15.99 2.16
C SER A 183 0.32 -16.96 1.31
N LEU A 184 1.14 -16.47 0.38
CA LEU A 184 1.96 -17.30 -0.50
C LEU A 184 3.39 -17.51 0.01
N VAL A 185 3.76 -16.91 1.14
CA VAL A 185 5.10 -16.98 1.75
C VAL A 185 5.01 -17.20 3.26
N SER A 186 6.09 -17.69 3.89
CA SER A 186 6.16 -17.75 5.34
C SER A 186 6.18 -16.35 5.94
N GLN A 187 5.15 -16.01 6.72
CA GLN A 187 5.01 -14.69 7.31
C GLN A 187 6.09 -14.41 8.36
N GLU A 188 6.49 -15.44 9.12
CA GLU A 188 7.62 -15.38 10.06
C GLU A 188 8.93 -15.06 9.34
N GLU A 189 9.28 -15.85 8.32
CA GLU A 189 10.49 -15.62 7.54
C GLU A 189 10.47 -14.26 6.84
N TYR A 190 9.31 -13.81 6.38
CA TYR A 190 9.14 -12.48 5.78
C TYR A 190 9.54 -11.37 6.75
N PHE A 191 9.05 -11.38 7.99
CA PHE A 191 9.43 -10.32 8.93
C PHE A 191 10.91 -10.37 9.28
N VAL A 192 11.49 -11.56 9.49
CA VAL A 192 12.93 -11.70 9.75
C VAL A 192 13.75 -11.15 8.58
N LEU A 193 13.48 -11.64 7.37
CA LEU A 193 14.22 -11.24 6.17
C LEU A 193 14.01 -9.76 5.87
N TYR A 194 12.79 -9.24 5.92
CA TYR A 194 12.51 -7.82 5.68
C TYR A 194 13.31 -6.90 6.60
N ASN A 195 13.44 -7.24 7.89
CA ASN A 195 14.22 -6.44 8.82
C ASN A 195 15.73 -6.51 8.54
N ASN A 196 16.24 -7.66 8.12
CA ASN A 196 17.64 -7.80 7.70
C ASN A 196 17.91 -6.99 6.42
N MET A 197 17.01 -7.08 5.44
CA MET A 197 17.09 -6.33 4.19
C MET A 197 17.02 -4.82 4.44
N LYS A 198 16.14 -4.35 5.32
CA LYS A 198 16.10 -2.93 5.72
C LYS A 198 17.44 -2.45 6.30
N LYS A 199 18.03 -3.21 7.21
CA LYS A 199 19.33 -2.88 7.81
C LYS A 199 20.44 -2.83 6.76
N LYS A 200 20.40 -3.76 5.80
CA LYS A 200 21.41 -3.89 4.74
C LYS A 200 21.32 -2.79 3.68
N TYR A 201 20.11 -2.41 3.27
CA TYR A 201 19.90 -1.60 2.06
C TYR A 201 19.43 -0.17 2.32
N CYS A 202 18.61 0.08 3.35
CA CYS A 202 17.94 1.39 3.46
C CYS A 202 18.92 2.56 3.53
N GLU A 203 19.94 2.45 4.38
CA GLU A 203 20.87 3.57 4.60
C GLU A 203 21.83 3.79 3.43
N SER A 204 22.30 2.73 2.78
CA SER A 204 23.17 2.86 1.61
C SER A 204 22.44 3.44 0.41
N ILE A 205 21.18 3.02 0.16
CA ILE A 205 20.38 3.54 -0.95
C ILE A 205 20.03 5.01 -0.74
N ARG A 206 19.66 5.42 0.50
CA ARG A 206 19.39 6.83 0.82
C ARG A 206 20.54 7.74 0.42
N LYS A 207 21.79 7.31 0.65
CA LYS A 207 22.99 8.10 0.35
C LYS A 207 23.22 8.31 -1.14
N ILE A 208 22.79 7.37 -1.98
CA ILE A 208 22.94 7.44 -3.44
C ILE A 208 21.65 7.90 -4.14
N TRP A 209 20.61 8.27 -3.40
CA TRP A 209 19.33 8.64 -3.98
C TRP A 209 19.40 9.99 -4.67
N GLN A 210 19.21 10.00 -5.98
CA GLN A 210 19.27 11.21 -6.83
C GLN A 210 17.91 11.65 -7.40
N GLU A 211 16.85 10.92 -7.08
CA GLU A 211 15.51 11.22 -7.57
C GLU A 211 14.84 12.32 -6.74
N SER A 212 13.96 13.10 -7.36
CA SER A 212 13.22 14.18 -6.66
C SER A 212 12.13 13.66 -5.71
N THR A 213 11.84 12.37 -5.77
CA THR A 213 10.84 11.70 -4.95
C THR A 213 11.38 11.36 -3.56
N ASP A 214 10.49 11.26 -2.57
CA ASP A 214 10.84 10.83 -1.21
C ASP A 214 11.46 9.41 -1.21
N PRO A 215 12.74 9.23 -0.83
CA PRO A 215 13.40 7.94 -0.86
C PRO A 215 12.73 6.91 0.04
N ASP A 216 12.23 7.30 1.22
CA ASP A 216 11.71 6.34 2.19
C ASP A 216 10.47 5.61 1.67
N LYS A 217 9.67 6.28 0.84
CA LYS A 217 8.49 5.68 0.20
C LYS A 217 8.89 4.53 -0.73
N PHE A 218 9.91 4.71 -1.56
CA PHE A 218 10.34 3.72 -2.56
C PHE A 218 11.22 2.65 -1.97
N ILE A 219 12.17 3.01 -1.10
CA ILE A 219 13.10 2.07 -0.48
C ILE A 219 12.34 1.01 0.33
N HIS A 220 11.41 1.42 1.19
CA HIS A 220 10.67 0.46 2.01
C HIS A 220 9.73 -0.43 1.18
N GLU A 221 9.19 0.09 0.08
CA GLU A 221 8.35 -0.65 -0.85
C GLU A 221 9.16 -1.72 -1.60
N ASP A 222 10.24 -1.34 -2.27
CA ASP A 222 11.05 -2.27 -3.07
C ASP A 222 11.79 -3.28 -2.19
N VAL A 223 12.24 -2.90 -0.98
CA VAL A 223 12.82 -3.85 -0.01
C VAL A 223 11.78 -4.91 0.41
N ALA A 224 10.53 -4.51 0.61
CA ALA A 224 9.45 -5.43 0.96
C ALA A 224 9.07 -6.35 -0.22
N ILE A 225 9.01 -5.81 -1.45
CA ILE A 225 8.74 -6.60 -2.67
C ILE A 225 9.88 -7.61 -2.92
N ALA A 226 11.14 -7.18 -2.82
CA ALA A 226 12.30 -8.06 -2.95
C ALA A 226 12.27 -9.18 -1.90
N THR A 227 11.99 -8.83 -0.63
CA THR A 227 11.84 -9.83 0.45
C THR A 227 10.78 -10.87 0.09
N TYR A 228 9.62 -10.43 -0.38
CA TYR A 228 8.53 -11.31 -0.78
C TYR A 228 8.94 -12.25 -1.92
N LEU A 229 9.57 -11.71 -2.98
CA LEU A 229 10.03 -12.50 -4.13
C LEU A 229 11.09 -13.54 -3.75
N ILE A 230 12.07 -13.17 -2.93
CA ILE A 230 13.12 -14.09 -2.44
C ILE A 230 12.52 -15.30 -1.72
N LEU A 231 11.51 -15.06 -0.87
CA LEU A 231 10.81 -16.12 -0.15
C LEU A 231 9.90 -16.93 -1.08
N LEU A 232 9.21 -16.26 -2.01
CA LEU A 232 8.37 -16.91 -3.01
C LEU A 232 9.18 -17.88 -3.87
N TRP A 233 10.41 -17.52 -4.23
CA TRP A 233 11.33 -18.36 -5.00
C TRP A 233 12.04 -19.43 -4.15
N GLY A 234 11.86 -19.40 -2.83
CA GLY A 234 12.50 -20.34 -1.91
C GLY A 234 14.03 -20.27 -1.95
N ARG A 235 14.60 -19.08 -2.22
CA ARG A 235 16.05 -18.84 -2.35
C ARG A 235 16.75 -19.68 -3.43
N LYS A 236 16.00 -20.14 -4.44
CA LYS A 236 16.56 -20.83 -5.60
C LYS A 236 17.26 -19.84 -6.53
N PRO A 237 18.31 -20.22 -7.26
CA PRO A 237 18.84 -19.40 -8.35
C PRO A 237 17.74 -19.17 -9.39
N ILE A 238 17.40 -17.92 -9.64
CA ILE A 238 16.35 -17.49 -10.58
C ILE A 238 16.92 -16.43 -11.51
N LYS A 239 16.56 -16.52 -12.79
CA LYS A 239 16.72 -15.46 -13.79
C LYS A 239 15.42 -14.68 -13.94
N PHE A 240 15.48 -13.36 -13.80
CA PHE A 240 14.29 -12.51 -13.89
C PHE A 240 14.44 -11.35 -14.88
N VAL A 241 13.32 -10.85 -15.37
CA VAL A 241 13.24 -9.59 -16.13
C VAL A 241 12.17 -8.72 -15.50
N ASP A 242 12.52 -7.50 -15.10
CA ASP A 242 11.59 -6.50 -14.56
C ASP A 242 11.23 -5.47 -15.63
N LEU A 243 9.97 -5.46 -16.05
CA LEU A 243 9.47 -4.61 -17.14
C LEU A 243 8.74 -3.39 -16.58
N GLY A 244 9.23 -2.20 -16.94
CA GLY A 244 8.84 -0.95 -16.30
C GLY A 244 9.55 -0.76 -14.97
N CYS A 245 10.84 -1.11 -14.89
CA CYS A 245 11.59 -1.15 -13.63
C CYS A 245 11.83 0.22 -12.98
N GLY A 246 11.50 1.32 -13.67
CA GLY A 246 11.55 2.68 -13.13
C GLY A 246 12.94 3.06 -12.59
N ASN A 247 13.03 3.29 -11.28
CA ASN A 247 14.29 3.64 -10.64
C ASN A 247 15.31 2.49 -10.61
N GLY A 248 14.93 1.24 -10.93
CA GLY A 248 15.82 0.08 -10.98
C GLY A 248 16.20 -0.51 -9.61
N LEU A 249 15.61 -0.02 -8.51
CA LEU A 249 16.00 -0.42 -7.17
C LEU A 249 15.65 -1.89 -6.85
N LEU A 250 14.47 -2.36 -7.27
CA LEU A 250 14.10 -3.77 -7.10
C LEU A 250 15.13 -4.69 -7.78
N VAL A 251 15.52 -4.35 -9.02
CA VAL A 251 16.54 -5.08 -9.78
C VAL A 251 17.87 -5.06 -9.06
N HIS A 252 18.29 -3.89 -8.56
CA HIS A 252 19.53 -3.73 -7.79
C HIS A 252 19.56 -4.62 -6.53
N ILE A 253 18.47 -4.63 -5.75
CA ILE A 253 18.38 -5.42 -4.52
C ILE A 253 18.47 -6.91 -4.87
N LEU A 254 17.66 -7.40 -5.82
CA LEU A 254 17.66 -8.80 -6.21
C LEU A 254 19.02 -9.23 -6.79
N ALA A 255 19.63 -8.42 -7.65
CA ALA A 255 20.98 -8.69 -8.16
C ALA A 255 22.02 -8.78 -7.04
N SER A 256 21.92 -7.90 -6.04
CA SER A 256 22.80 -7.89 -4.86
C SER A 256 22.56 -9.08 -3.90
N GLU A 257 21.41 -9.75 -4.01
CA GLU A 257 21.09 -11.00 -3.32
C GLU A 257 21.45 -12.25 -4.12
N GLY A 258 22.15 -12.10 -5.26
CA GLY A 258 22.69 -13.19 -6.07
C GLY A 258 21.79 -13.68 -7.21
N TYR A 259 20.67 -13.00 -7.46
CA TYR A 259 19.80 -13.32 -8.59
C TYR A 259 20.32 -12.70 -9.88
N THR A 260 20.16 -13.38 -11.02
CA THR A 260 20.52 -12.81 -12.32
C THR A 260 19.31 -12.09 -12.89
N GLY A 261 19.43 -10.81 -13.19
CA GLY A 261 18.28 -10.01 -13.59
C GLY A 261 18.57 -8.93 -14.61
N LEU A 262 17.54 -8.55 -15.35
CA LEU A 262 17.52 -7.40 -16.25
C LEU A 262 16.34 -6.50 -15.91
N GLY A 263 16.60 -5.22 -15.65
CA GLY A 263 15.56 -4.19 -15.61
C GLY A 263 15.42 -3.49 -16.95
N ILE A 264 14.20 -3.33 -17.44
CA ILE A 264 13.91 -2.56 -18.65
C ILE A 264 12.91 -1.46 -18.31
N ASP A 265 13.25 -0.22 -18.67
CA ASP A 265 12.32 0.90 -18.61
C ASP A 265 12.42 1.74 -19.88
N VAL A 266 11.37 2.47 -20.22
CA VAL A 266 11.37 3.38 -21.36
C VAL A 266 12.33 4.56 -21.15
N ARG A 267 12.79 4.79 -19.91
CA ARG A 267 13.72 5.88 -19.55
C ARG A 267 14.71 5.45 -18.48
N SER A 268 15.98 5.78 -18.68
CA SER A 268 16.97 5.75 -17.61
C SER A 268 16.63 6.79 -16.53
N ARG A 269 16.78 6.40 -15.27
CA ARG A 269 16.66 7.30 -14.11
C ARG A 269 18.04 7.76 -13.64
N LYS A 270 18.11 8.86 -12.88
CA LYS A 270 19.40 9.45 -12.46
C LYS A 270 20.18 8.47 -11.58
N ILE A 271 19.45 7.79 -10.69
CA ILE A 271 20.02 6.80 -9.77
C ILE A 271 20.68 5.60 -10.47
N TRP A 272 20.33 5.29 -11.73
CA TRP A 272 20.90 4.14 -12.45
C TRP A 272 22.43 4.20 -12.52
N SER A 273 22.97 5.41 -12.74
CA SER A 273 24.41 5.67 -12.78
C SER A 273 25.15 5.39 -11.47
N SER A 274 24.43 5.27 -10.35
CA SER A 274 24.99 4.99 -9.03
C SER A 274 25.01 3.51 -8.67
N TYR A 275 24.36 2.66 -9.47
CA TYR A 275 24.34 1.22 -9.21
C TYR A 275 25.61 0.54 -9.73
N PRO A 276 26.05 -0.56 -9.09
CA PRO A 276 27.20 -1.34 -9.56
C PRO A 276 26.87 -2.05 -10.90
N PRO A 277 27.89 -2.45 -11.69
CA PRO A 277 27.70 -3.16 -12.96
C PRO A 277 26.92 -4.48 -12.86
N THR A 278 26.82 -5.07 -11.66
CA THR A 278 25.97 -6.24 -11.39
C THR A 278 24.48 -5.93 -11.53
N THR A 279 24.09 -4.65 -11.48
CA THR A 279 22.73 -4.18 -11.69
C THR A 279 22.54 -3.88 -13.17
N VAL A 280 22.01 -4.84 -13.92
CA VAL A 280 21.83 -4.70 -15.37
C VAL A 280 20.50 -4.01 -15.67
N LEU A 281 20.58 -2.79 -16.20
CA LEU A 281 19.44 -1.96 -16.56
C LEU A 281 19.55 -1.53 -18.03
N LYS A 282 18.41 -1.46 -18.72
CA LYS A 282 18.33 -1.12 -20.13
C LYS A 282 17.21 -0.10 -20.36
N GLU A 283 17.56 0.99 -21.02
CA GLU A 283 16.58 1.92 -21.57
C GLU A 283 16.06 1.37 -22.91
N GLU A 284 14.79 0.97 -22.96
CA GLU A 284 14.15 0.43 -24.16
C GLU A 284 12.65 0.68 -24.13
N THR A 285 12.08 1.10 -25.27
CA THR A 285 10.63 1.22 -25.42
C THR A 285 10.03 -0.14 -25.74
N PHE A 286 9.04 -0.54 -24.95
CA PHE A 286 8.27 -1.75 -25.23
C PHE A 286 7.48 -1.59 -26.54
N VAL A 287 7.68 -2.55 -27.45
CA VAL A 287 6.93 -2.66 -28.71
C VAL A 287 6.15 -3.98 -28.69
N PRO A 288 4.81 -3.94 -28.65
CA PRO A 288 3.98 -5.14 -28.68
C PRO A 288 4.26 -5.99 -29.92
N SER A 289 4.94 -7.13 -29.73
CA SER A 289 5.31 -8.02 -30.84
C SER A 289 5.47 -9.46 -30.34
N PRO A 290 5.30 -10.47 -31.23
CA PRO A 290 5.53 -11.87 -30.88
C PRO A 290 7.01 -12.18 -30.60
N SER A 291 7.91 -11.29 -31.02
CA SER A 291 9.36 -11.41 -30.86
C SER A 291 9.91 -10.75 -29.60
N TYR A 292 9.10 -9.98 -28.87
CA TYR A 292 9.52 -9.36 -27.61
C TYR A 292 9.38 -10.38 -26.47
N VAL A 293 10.37 -11.27 -26.38
CA VAL A 293 10.35 -12.46 -25.50
C VAL A 293 11.66 -12.62 -24.74
N PHE A 294 11.59 -13.34 -23.62
CA PHE A 294 12.75 -13.63 -22.76
C PHE A 294 12.85 -15.14 -22.46
N PRO A 295 13.30 -15.97 -23.43
CA PRO A 295 13.26 -17.43 -23.30
C PRO A 295 14.06 -17.99 -22.11
N ASP A 296 15.11 -17.28 -21.70
CA ASP A 296 15.95 -17.66 -20.56
C ASP A 296 15.44 -17.15 -19.21
N ALA A 297 14.33 -16.39 -19.17
CA ALA A 297 13.79 -15.84 -17.94
C ALA A 297 12.86 -16.86 -17.26
N ASP A 298 13.16 -17.18 -16.01
CA ASP A 298 12.28 -17.96 -15.15
C ASP A 298 11.08 -17.11 -14.70
N TRP A 299 11.29 -15.78 -14.53
CA TRP A 299 10.28 -14.85 -14.03
C TRP A 299 10.25 -13.53 -14.80
N ILE A 300 9.05 -13.09 -15.18
CA ILE A 300 8.78 -11.72 -15.59
C ILE A 300 8.12 -10.97 -14.44
N ILE A 301 8.69 -9.82 -14.06
CA ILE A 301 8.20 -8.95 -12.99
C ILE A 301 7.53 -7.74 -13.63
N GLY A 302 6.34 -7.41 -13.15
CA GLY A 302 5.67 -6.14 -13.39
C GLY A 302 5.37 -5.46 -12.07
N ASN A 303 6.36 -4.78 -11.50
CA ASN A 303 6.19 -3.99 -10.28
C ASN A 303 5.64 -2.61 -10.64
N HIS A 304 4.35 -2.37 -10.38
CA HIS A 304 3.72 -1.08 -10.70
C HIS A 304 3.92 -0.65 -12.16
N SER A 305 3.91 -1.63 -13.07
CA SER A 305 4.33 -1.49 -14.47
C SER A 305 3.33 -0.76 -15.38
N ASP A 306 2.34 -0.09 -14.79
CA ASP A 306 1.44 0.85 -15.47
C ASP A 306 0.82 0.30 -16.76
N GLU A 307 1.07 0.93 -17.92
CA GLU A 307 0.55 0.53 -19.23
C GLU A 307 1.01 -0.89 -19.65
N LEU A 308 2.09 -1.41 -19.06
CA LEU A 308 2.58 -2.78 -19.30
C LEU A 308 1.84 -3.84 -18.49
N THR A 309 1.04 -3.46 -17.50
CA THR A 309 0.32 -4.42 -16.62
C THR A 309 -0.39 -5.56 -17.39
N PRO A 310 -1.24 -5.29 -18.40
CA PRO A 310 -1.90 -6.36 -19.15
C PRO A 310 -0.95 -7.16 -20.05
N TRP A 311 0.21 -6.60 -20.39
CA TRP A 311 1.21 -7.23 -21.26
C TRP A 311 2.10 -8.25 -20.53
N ILE A 312 2.32 -8.10 -19.23
CA ILE A 312 3.16 -9.03 -18.44
C ILE A 312 2.75 -10.51 -18.62
N PRO A 313 1.47 -10.92 -18.46
CA PRO A 313 1.09 -12.31 -18.69
C PRO A 313 1.24 -12.74 -20.16
N ILE A 314 1.05 -11.83 -21.13
CA ILE A 314 1.24 -12.12 -22.55
C ILE A 314 2.72 -12.39 -22.86
N ILE A 315 3.62 -11.54 -22.40
CA ILE A 315 5.07 -11.71 -22.60
C ILE A 315 5.54 -13.00 -21.92
N SER A 316 5.02 -13.30 -20.73
CA SER A 316 5.33 -14.54 -20.02
C SER A 316 4.81 -15.79 -20.76
N LEU A 317 3.65 -15.69 -21.41
CA LEU A 317 3.11 -16.75 -22.27
C LEU A 317 4.03 -17.05 -23.47
N LEU A 318 4.58 -16.02 -24.09
CA LEU A 318 5.41 -16.15 -25.29
C LEU A 318 6.87 -16.51 -25.01
N SER A 319 7.36 -16.20 -23.81
CA SER A 319 8.78 -16.34 -23.47
C SER A 319 9.22 -17.79 -23.38
N SER A 320 8.58 -18.57 -22.52
CA SER A 320 8.82 -20.02 -22.39
C SER A 320 7.61 -20.70 -21.73
N ASP A 321 7.49 -22.01 -21.86
CA ASP A 321 6.48 -22.81 -21.19
C ASP A 321 6.65 -22.83 -19.66
N THR A 322 7.88 -22.65 -19.17
CA THR A 322 8.24 -22.61 -17.74
C THR A 322 8.25 -21.21 -17.12
N THR A 323 8.26 -20.14 -17.93
CA THR A 323 8.31 -18.76 -17.42
C THR A 323 7.08 -18.44 -16.57
N ASN A 324 7.32 -17.95 -15.36
CA ASN A 324 6.30 -17.44 -14.45
C ASN A 324 6.29 -15.91 -14.43
N PHE A 325 5.30 -15.33 -13.76
CA PHE A 325 5.25 -13.88 -13.54
C PHE A 325 4.89 -13.52 -12.09
N PHE A 326 5.39 -12.36 -11.69
CA PHE A 326 4.89 -11.59 -10.57
C PHE A 326 4.35 -10.25 -11.10
N LEU A 327 3.13 -9.89 -10.73
CA LEU A 327 2.49 -8.68 -11.21
C LEU A 327 1.88 -7.91 -10.04
N LEU A 328 2.24 -6.64 -9.88
CA LEU A 328 1.69 -5.74 -8.86
C LEU A 328 1.00 -4.53 -9.52
N PRO A 329 -0.28 -4.66 -9.91
CA PRO A 329 -1.01 -3.60 -10.61
C PRO A 329 -1.22 -2.35 -9.74
N CYS A 330 -0.98 -1.16 -10.31
CA CYS A 330 -1.28 0.14 -9.68
C CYS A 330 -2.29 0.98 -10.47
N CYS A 331 -2.02 1.19 -11.75
CA CYS A 331 -2.80 2.00 -12.68
C CYS A 331 -3.64 1.11 -13.60
N ALA A 332 -4.90 1.52 -13.81
CA ALA A 332 -5.86 0.74 -14.56
C ALA A 332 -5.76 1.06 -16.06
N TYR A 333 -5.03 0.24 -16.82
CA TYR A 333 -4.80 0.40 -18.26
C TYR A 333 -5.21 -0.84 -19.04
N GLU A 334 -5.72 -0.63 -20.25
CA GLU A 334 -6.01 -1.68 -21.22
C GLU A 334 -4.82 -1.91 -22.17
N PHE A 335 -4.89 -2.94 -23.02
CA PHE A 335 -3.83 -3.27 -23.97
C PHE A 335 -3.47 -2.11 -24.91
N SER A 336 -4.43 -1.24 -25.25
CA SER A 336 -4.22 -0.04 -26.06
C SER A 336 -3.42 1.07 -25.36
N GLY A 337 -3.22 0.98 -24.03
CA GLY A 337 -2.68 2.06 -23.21
C GLY A 337 -3.73 3.10 -22.77
N VAL A 338 -5.00 2.90 -23.12
CA VAL A 338 -6.12 3.72 -22.61
C VAL A 338 -6.48 3.30 -21.17
N LYS A 339 -6.97 4.25 -20.37
CA LYS A 339 -7.44 3.97 -19.01
C LYS A 339 -8.64 3.03 -19.04
N TYR A 340 -8.56 1.97 -18.25
CA TYR A 340 -9.65 1.01 -18.05
C TYR A 340 -10.89 1.69 -17.50
N LYS A 341 -12.02 1.47 -18.18
CA LYS A 341 -13.32 2.04 -17.80
C LYS A 341 -14.08 1.07 -16.92
N ARG A 342 -14.37 1.50 -15.69
CA ARG A 342 -15.15 0.72 -14.72
C ARG A 342 -16.55 0.44 -15.27
N VAL A 343 -17.01 -0.80 -15.16
CA VAL A 343 -18.35 -1.22 -15.60
C VAL A 343 -19.24 -1.52 -14.40
N ASN A 344 -18.69 -2.15 -13.37
CA ASN A 344 -19.43 -2.53 -12.17
C ASN A 344 -19.33 -1.46 -11.06
N ALA A 345 -20.45 -0.78 -10.80
CA ALA A 345 -20.52 0.24 -9.75
C ALA A 345 -20.41 -0.32 -8.32
N ALA A 346 -20.70 -1.62 -8.11
CA ALA A 346 -20.60 -2.27 -6.79
C ALA A 346 -19.15 -2.59 -6.38
N LYS A 347 -18.20 -2.53 -7.31
CA LYS A 347 -16.77 -2.72 -7.04
C LYS A 347 -16.02 -1.40 -7.08
N SER A 348 -14.95 -1.30 -6.30
CA SER A 348 -13.95 -0.24 -6.51
C SER A 348 -13.29 -0.44 -7.87
N GLN A 349 -12.87 0.64 -8.54
CA GLN A 349 -12.16 0.55 -9.83
C GLN A 349 -10.92 -0.37 -9.73
N TYR A 350 -10.23 -0.36 -8.58
CA TYR A 350 -9.08 -1.21 -8.37
C TYR A 350 -9.44 -2.69 -8.28
N ALA A 351 -10.50 -3.03 -7.53
CA ALA A 351 -10.94 -4.40 -7.38
C ALA A 351 -11.41 -4.99 -8.72
N GLU A 352 -12.21 -4.25 -9.49
CA GLU A 352 -12.63 -4.70 -10.82
C GLU A 352 -11.45 -4.81 -11.79
N TYR A 353 -10.49 -3.88 -11.73
CA TYR A 353 -9.30 -3.95 -12.57
C TYR A 353 -8.42 -5.17 -12.23
N LEU A 354 -8.30 -5.55 -10.95
CA LEU A 354 -7.60 -6.79 -10.57
C LEU A 354 -8.28 -8.04 -11.14
N ASP A 355 -9.63 -8.04 -11.23
CA ASP A 355 -10.38 -9.11 -11.88
C ASP A 355 -10.09 -9.15 -13.37
N TYR A 356 -10.15 -8.00 -14.06
CA TYR A 356 -9.80 -7.88 -15.48
C TYR A 356 -8.38 -8.42 -15.79
N VAL A 357 -7.37 -8.04 -15.00
CA VAL A 357 -5.99 -8.51 -15.19
C VAL A 357 -5.87 -10.00 -14.89
N GLN A 358 -6.52 -10.49 -13.83
CA GLN A 358 -6.51 -11.93 -13.53
C GLN A 358 -7.14 -12.75 -14.64
N ASP A 359 -8.23 -12.28 -15.27
CA ASP A 359 -8.87 -12.97 -16.38
C ASP A 359 -7.91 -13.11 -17.56
N ILE A 360 -7.12 -12.08 -17.87
CA ILE A 360 -6.04 -12.17 -18.89
C ILE A 360 -5.03 -13.26 -18.51
N CYS A 361 -4.57 -13.27 -17.26
CA CYS A 361 -3.60 -14.25 -16.78
C CYS A 361 -4.13 -15.70 -16.89
N VAL A 362 -5.39 -15.93 -16.48
CA VAL A 362 -6.04 -17.25 -16.56
C VAL A 362 -6.26 -17.67 -18.00
N GLU A 363 -6.70 -16.76 -18.88
CA GLU A 363 -6.84 -17.03 -20.30
C GLU A 363 -5.49 -17.37 -20.95
N CYS A 364 -4.39 -16.73 -20.54
CA CYS A 364 -3.05 -17.12 -20.97
C CYS A 364 -2.70 -18.57 -20.55
N GLY A 365 -3.45 -19.17 -19.64
CA GLY A 365 -3.30 -20.56 -19.18
C GLY A 365 -2.47 -20.69 -17.91
N PHE A 366 -2.24 -19.61 -17.18
CA PHE A 366 -1.51 -19.66 -15.92
C PHE A 366 -2.41 -20.12 -14.77
N LEU A 367 -1.82 -20.81 -13.80
CA LEU A 367 -2.41 -20.97 -12.48
C LEU A 367 -2.06 -19.72 -11.66
N VAL A 368 -3.07 -18.90 -11.35
CA VAL A 368 -2.87 -17.54 -10.79
C VAL A 368 -3.33 -17.49 -9.34
N PHE A 369 -2.51 -16.89 -8.50
CA PHE A 369 -2.79 -16.66 -7.08
C PHE A 369 -2.77 -15.16 -6.79
N ARG A 370 -3.70 -14.71 -5.94
CA ARG A 370 -3.69 -13.36 -5.36
C ARG A 370 -3.00 -13.40 -4.01
N ASP A 371 -2.15 -12.42 -3.74
CA ASP A 371 -1.66 -12.17 -2.39
C ASP A 371 -1.66 -10.67 -2.08
N ARG A 372 -1.71 -10.34 -0.80
CA ARG A 372 -1.66 -8.96 -0.32
C ARG A 372 -0.34 -8.67 0.38
N LEU A 373 0.46 -7.78 -0.21
CA LEU A 373 1.77 -7.40 0.28
C LEU A 373 1.70 -6.44 1.48
N LYS A 374 2.73 -6.47 2.33
CA LYS A 374 2.93 -5.55 3.46
C LYS A 374 3.86 -4.38 3.05
N ILE A 375 3.41 -3.60 2.08
CA ILE A 375 4.10 -2.41 1.53
C ILE A 375 3.37 -1.10 1.93
N PRO A 376 4.05 0.07 1.91
CA PRO A 376 3.45 1.37 2.20
C PRO A 376 2.59 1.93 1.03
N SER A 377 1.79 1.08 0.38
CA SER A 377 0.92 1.43 -0.75
C SER A 377 -0.52 0.96 -0.54
N THR A 378 -1.46 1.68 -1.17
CA THR A 378 -2.86 1.26 -1.28
C THR A 378 -3.06 0.23 -2.38
N LYS A 379 -2.13 0.15 -3.34
CA LYS A 379 -2.09 -0.78 -4.47
C LYS A 379 -1.15 -1.93 -4.14
N ARG A 380 -1.61 -2.84 -3.29
CA ARG A 380 -0.76 -3.85 -2.63
C ARG A 380 -1.21 -5.29 -2.87
N ILE A 381 -2.12 -5.51 -3.81
CA ILE A 381 -2.54 -6.87 -4.19
C ILE A 381 -1.74 -7.25 -5.44
N CYS A 382 -0.97 -8.32 -5.34
CA CYS A 382 -0.23 -8.89 -6.46
C CYS A 382 -0.94 -10.12 -7.03
N LEU A 383 -0.63 -10.42 -8.30
CA LEU A 383 -0.98 -11.64 -9.00
C LEU A 383 0.33 -12.40 -9.26
N VAL A 384 0.35 -13.68 -8.88
CA VAL A 384 1.52 -14.55 -8.99
C VAL A 384 1.14 -15.80 -9.76
N SER A 385 1.92 -16.18 -10.77
CA SER A 385 1.71 -17.48 -11.43
C SER A 385 2.48 -18.61 -10.73
N ARG A 386 1.94 -19.83 -10.80
CA ARG A 386 2.69 -21.06 -10.49
C ARG A 386 2.42 -22.11 -11.56
N GLY A 387 3.18 -22.03 -12.65
CA GLY A 387 3.05 -22.93 -13.79
C GLY A 387 1.77 -22.68 -14.59
N ARG A 388 1.44 -23.66 -15.45
CA ARG A 388 0.34 -23.58 -16.41
C ARG A 388 -0.71 -24.65 -16.13
N THR A 389 -1.97 -24.32 -16.33
CA THR A 389 -3.08 -25.29 -16.26
C THR A 389 -3.15 -26.15 -17.51
N ARG A 390 -2.77 -25.60 -18.67
CA ARG A 390 -2.70 -26.30 -19.96
C ARG A 390 -1.56 -25.75 -20.80
N LEU A 391 -0.79 -26.64 -21.43
CA LEU A 391 0.17 -26.26 -22.47
C LEU A 391 -0.58 -25.92 -23.76
N THR A 392 -0.13 -24.88 -24.46
CA THR A 392 -0.67 -24.48 -25.77
C THR A 392 0.45 -24.53 -26.79
N THR A 393 0.21 -25.19 -27.92
CA THR A 393 1.20 -25.28 -29.01
C THR A 393 1.24 -24.02 -29.87
N ASN A 394 0.11 -23.31 -29.99
CA ASN A 394 0.02 -22.03 -30.70
C ASN A 394 -0.08 -20.85 -29.71
N VAL A 395 1.01 -20.54 -29.01
CA VAL A 395 1.09 -19.42 -28.04
C VAL A 395 0.79 -18.07 -28.70
N VAL A 396 1.25 -17.85 -29.93
CA VAL A 396 1.05 -16.59 -30.68
C VAL A 396 -0.42 -16.39 -31.05
N GLY A 397 -1.07 -17.41 -31.61
CA GLY A 397 -2.50 -17.34 -31.95
C GLY A 397 -3.36 -17.08 -30.72
N LYS A 398 -3.04 -17.75 -29.61
CA LYS A 398 -3.71 -17.54 -28.33
C LYS A 398 -3.54 -16.12 -27.80
N ALA A 399 -2.31 -15.58 -27.83
CA ALA A 399 -2.06 -14.20 -27.42
C ALA A 399 -2.86 -13.20 -28.27
N LYS A 400 -2.88 -13.38 -29.60
CA LYS A 400 -3.68 -12.54 -30.51
C LYS A 400 -5.17 -12.56 -30.17
N GLU A 401 -5.72 -13.74 -29.90
CA GLU A 401 -7.13 -13.90 -29.54
C GLU A 401 -7.49 -13.18 -28.23
N ILE A 402 -6.63 -13.27 -27.22
CA ILE A 402 -6.83 -12.60 -25.92
C ILE A 402 -6.83 -11.08 -26.09
N ILE A 403 -5.91 -10.56 -26.92
CA ILE A 403 -5.76 -9.13 -27.20
C ILE A 403 -6.97 -8.61 -28.01
N SER A 404 -7.37 -9.30 -29.09
CA SER A 404 -8.45 -8.86 -29.97
C SER A 404 -9.80 -8.82 -29.26
N ARG A 405 -10.10 -9.80 -28.40
CA ARG A 405 -11.34 -9.84 -27.60
C ARG A 405 -11.51 -8.64 -26.66
N ARG A 406 -10.44 -7.92 -26.32
CA ARG A 406 -10.43 -6.79 -25.38
C ARG A 406 -10.33 -5.43 -26.09
N GLY A 407 -10.88 -5.34 -27.31
CA GLY A 407 -11.09 -4.07 -28.01
C GLY A 407 -9.81 -3.45 -28.61
N SER A 408 -8.76 -4.24 -28.75
CA SER A 408 -7.56 -3.85 -29.49
C SER A 408 -7.72 -4.30 -30.94
N CYS A 409 -7.94 -3.36 -31.87
CA CYS A 409 -8.04 -3.66 -33.29
C CYS A 409 -6.71 -4.27 -33.78
N ILE A 410 -6.66 -5.59 -33.94
CA ILE A 410 -5.65 -6.26 -34.75
C ILE A 410 -6.19 -6.20 -36.18
N GLU A 411 -5.76 -5.24 -36.99
CA GLU A 411 -6.11 -5.27 -38.42
C GLU A 411 -5.48 -6.51 -39.06
N ASP A 412 -6.32 -7.35 -39.67
CA ASP A 412 -5.92 -8.54 -40.39
C ASP A 412 -5.34 -8.19 -41.79
N GLU A 413 -4.48 -9.09 -42.25
CA GLU A 413 -3.89 -9.18 -43.59
C GLU A 413 -2.72 -8.23 -43.93
N ARG A 414 -1.57 -8.46 -43.26
CA ARG A 414 -0.21 -8.55 -43.84
C ARG A 414 0.78 -8.96 -42.74
N PRO A 415 1.92 -9.61 -43.05
CA PRO A 415 2.92 -9.95 -42.05
C PRO A 415 3.59 -8.67 -41.53
N LYS A 416 2.99 -7.99 -40.56
CA LYS A 416 3.58 -6.88 -39.83
C LYS A 416 4.29 -7.41 -38.58
N LYS A 417 5.41 -6.78 -38.21
CA LYS A 417 6.23 -7.13 -37.03
C LYS A 417 5.57 -6.76 -35.69
N GLU A 418 4.44 -6.05 -35.69
CA GLU A 418 3.83 -5.41 -34.52
C GLU A 418 2.36 -5.83 -34.37
N TRP A 419 1.92 -6.06 -33.12
CA TRP A 419 0.54 -6.48 -32.81
C TRP A 419 -0.44 -5.32 -32.66
N LEU A 420 0.06 -4.12 -32.35
CA LEU A 420 -0.74 -2.91 -32.18
C LEU A 420 0.02 -1.71 -32.72
N THR A 421 -0.63 -0.94 -33.61
CA THR A 421 -0.10 0.32 -34.13
C THR A 421 -0.35 1.50 -33.19
N ASP A 422 -1.39 1.39 -32.33
CA ASP A 422 -1.86 2.49 -31.49
C ASP A 422 -1.50 2.33 -30.00
N PHE A 423 -0.68 1.31 -29.66
CA PHE A 423 -0.18 1.20 -28.30
C PHE A 423 0.72 2.39 -27.99
N LYS A 424 0.30 3.20 -27.02
CA LYS A 424 1.07 4.37 -26.59
C LYS A 424 1.78 4.08 -25.29
N ALA A 425 3.05 3.69 -25.39
CA ALA A 425 3.97 3.75 -24.26
C ALA A 425 4.06 5.19 -23.74
N ARG A 426 4.51 5.37 -22.48
CA ARG A 426 4.88 6.70 -22.00
C ARG A 426 5.93 7.30 -22.94
N ASP A 427 5.91 8.62 -23.09
CA ASP A 427 6.96 9.34 -23.82
C ASP A 427 8.34 8.97 -23.24
N ASN A 428 9.46 9.33 -23.86
CA ASN A 428 10.80 9.18 -23.25
C ASN A 428 11.18 10.38 -22.35
N VAL A 429 10.44 11.50 -22.41
CA VAL A 429 10.72 12.71 -21.61
C VAL A 429 9.59 12.99 -20.61
N GLU A 430 9.92 13.23 -19.34
CA GLU A 430 8.96 13.63 -18.31
C GLU A 430 8.77 15.14 -18.35
N ARG A 431 7.63 15.62 -18.85
CA ARG A 431 7.27 17.04 -18.71
C ARG A 431 6.75 17.28 -17.30
N VAL A 432 7.24 18.31 -16.62
CA VAL A 432 6.74 18.71 -15.29
C VAL A 432 5.31 19.23 -15.44
N ARG A 433 4.37 18.56 -14.79
CA ARG A 433 2.91 18.64 -15.07
C ARG A 433 2.11 19.07 -13.84
N ASN A 434 2.52 20.19 -13.24
CA ASN A 434 2.00 20.68 -11.97
C ASN A 434 1.83 22.21 -11.95
N CYS A 435 1.86 22.88 -13.11
CA CYS A 435 1.85 24.33 -13.22
C CYS A 435 3.00 25.07 -12.50
N THR A 436 4.11 24.42 -12.10
CA THR A 436 5.25 25.11 -11.43
C THR A 436 6.31 25.62 -12.40
N GLN A 437 6.25 25.24 -13.67
CA GLN A 437 7.15 25.71 -14.73
C GLN A 437 6.48 26.70 -15.69
N LEU A 438 5.37 27.31 -15.28
CA LEU A 438 4.71 28.35 -16.06
C LEU A 438 5.61 29.58 -16.21
N ASP A 439 5.50 30.25 -17.35
CA ASP A 439 6.17 31.52 -17.60
C ASP A 439 5.80 32.56 -16.52
N GLN A 440 6.79 33.30 -16.02
CA GLN A 440 6.60 34.20 -14.87
C GLN A 440 5.70 35.40 -15.23
N ASN A 441 5.70 35.85 -16.48
CA ASN A 441 4.80 36.93 -16.93
C ASN A 441 3.37 36.41 -17.00
N PHE A 442 3.18 35.19 -17.50
CA PHE A 442 1.88 34.51 -17.48
C PHE A 442 1.33 34.37 -16.06
N VAL A 443 2.14 33.85 -15.11
CA VAL A 443 1.75 33.71 -13.70
C VAL A 443 1.35 35.06 -13.11
N THR A 444 2.17 36.09 -13.29
CA THR A 444 1.94 37.43 -12.72
C THR A 444 0.65 38.05 -13.26
N ARG A 445 0.43 37.97 -14.58
CA ARG A 445 -0.79 38.46 -15.24
C ARG A 445 -2.05 37.74 -14.72
N LEU A 446 -1.98 36.42 -14.59
CA LEU A 446 -3.12 35.62 -14.14
C LEU A 446 -3.44 35.87 -12.66
N LEU A 447 -2.42 36.00 -11.80
CA LEU A 447 -2.60 36.37 -10.39
C LEU A 447 -3.33 37.71 -10.27
N LEU A 448 -2.88 38.73 -11.01
CA LEU A 448 -3.52 40.05 -11.01
C LEU A 448 -4.97 39.99 -11.50
N ASN A 449 -5.26 39.25 -12.57
CA ASN A 449 -6.61 39.09 -13.08
C ASN A 449 -7.55 38.47 -12.03
N ILE A 450 -7.14 37.33 -11.45
CA ILE A 450 -7.93 36.65 -10.39
C ILE A 450 -8.11 37.58 -9.18
N SER A 451 -7.06 38.27 -8.76
CA SER A 451 -7.12 39.20 -7.64
C SER A 451 -8.07 40.37 -7.88
N ASN A 452 -8.10 40.93 -9.09
CA ASN A 452 -9.05 41.99 -9.44
C ASN A 452 -10.49 41.49 -9.38
N LEU A 453 -10.75 40.26 -9.83
CA LEU A 453 -12.08 39.64 -9.75
C LEU A 453 -12.54 39.46 -8.30
N LEU A 454 -11.64 39.07 -7.39
CA LEU A 454 -11.95 38.95 -5.96
C LEU A 454 -12.20 40.30 -5.28
N LEU A 455 -11.71 41.40 -5.84
CA LEU A 455 -11.83 42.75 -5.29
C LEU A 455 -13.09 43.51 -5.76
N VAL A 456 -13.95 42.91 -6.58
CA VAL A 456 -15.16 43.56 -7.13
C VAL A 456 -16.32 43.56 -6.11
N GLU A 457 -16.71 44.75 -5.64
CA GLU A 457 -17.82 45.10 -4.72
C GLU A 457 -17.70 44.63 -3.25
N LYS A 458 -17.91 45.53 -2.29
CA LYS A 458 -17.87 45.19 -0.85
C LYS A 458 -19.08 44.32 -0.46
N SER A 459 -18.90 43.02 -0.31
CA SER A 459 -19.85 42.21 0.47
C SER A 459 -19.36 42.10 1.91
N GLY A 460 -19.93 42.96 2.77
CA GLY A 460 -20.18 42.77 4.21
C GLY A 460 -19.17 42.05 5.11
N CYS A 461 -17.87 41.99 4.80
CA CYS A 461 -16.90 41.31 5.66
C CYS A 461 -16.56 42.21 6.86
N GLU A 462 -16.87 41.74 8.08
CA GLU A 462 -16.56 42.40 9.37
C GLU A 462 -15.05 42.50 9.69
N SER A 463 -14.18 42.03 8.79
CA SER A 463 -12.73 42.10 9.01
C SER A 463 -12.15 43.45 8.57
N SER A 464 -11.19 43.97 9.34
CA SER A 464 -10.52 45.26 9.08
C SER A 464 -9.70 45.29 7.77
N TRP A 465 -9.48 44.14 7.12
CA TRP A 465 -8.68 43.98 5.91
C TRP A 465 -9.46 43.19 4.86
N ASN A 466 -9.58 43.74 3.65
CA ASN A 466 -10.38 43.22 2.56
C ASN A 466 -9.86 41.85 2.11
N CYS A 467 -10.55 40.79 2.50
CA CYS A 467 -10.19 39.42 2.12
C CYS A 467 -10.70 39.03 0.71
N GLY A 468 -11.25 40.00 -0.03
CA GLY A 468 -11.97 39.75 -1.29
C GLY A 468 -13.29 39.02 -1.06
N ASN A 469 -14.15 39.02 -2.07
CA ASN A 469 -15.39 38.26 -2.00
C ASN A 469 -15.11 36.80 -2.35
N PRO A 470 -15.52 35.85 -1.48
CA PRO A 470 -15.52 34.44 -1.83
C PRO A 470 -16.21 34.25 -3.19
N THR A 471 -15.47 33.69 -4.14
CA THR A 471 -15.97 33.48 -5.51
C THR A 471 -15.77 32.03 -5.90
N ASP A 472 -16.84 31.42 -6.41
CA ASP A 472 -16.84 30.07 -6.97
C ASP A 472 -15.78 29.89 -8.06
N ILE A 473 -15.03 28.78 -8.01
CA ILE A 473 -14.03 28.43 -9.05
C ILE A 473 -14.65 28.42 -10.47
N PRO A 474 -15.86 27.85 -10.70
CA PRO A 474 -16.54 27.95 -12.00
C PRO A 474 -16.79 29.40 -12.45
N THR A 475 -17.11 30.30 -11.53
CA THR A 475 -17.34 31.72 -11.82
C THR A 475 -16.04 32.42 -12.17
N LEU A 476 -14.95 32.16 -11.45
CA LEU A 476 -13.62 32.66 -11.81
C LEU A 476 -13.19 32.17 -13.20
N ALA A 477 -13.41 30.89 -13.50
CA ALA A 477 -13.06 30.32 -14.79
C ALA A 477 -13.81 30.98 -15.97
N LYS A 478 -15.03 31.50 -15.76
CA LYS A 478 -15.76 32.23 -16.83
C LYS A 478 -15.13 33.58 -17.19
N HIS A 479 -14.36 34.16 -16.27
CA HIS A 479 -13.72 35.47 -16.42
C HIS A 479 -12.23 35.39 -16.75
N ILE A 480 -11.70 34.17 -16.95
CA ILE A 480 -10.34 33.93 -17.42
C ILE A 480 -10.41 33.52 -18.89
N ASP A 481 -9.50 34.05 -19.70
CA ASP A 481 -9.42 33.75 -21.13
C ASP A 481 -9.30 32.25 -21.39
N LYS A 482 -9.98 31.77 -22.44
CA LYS A 482 -9.96 30.35 -22.80
C LYS A 482 -8.56 29.83 -23.12
N GLU A 483 -7.72 30.68 -23.69
CA GLU A 483 -6.31 30.38 -23.99
C GLU A 483 -5.50 30.14 -22.71
N ASP A 484 -5.67 31.01 -21.70
CA ASP A 484 -5.00 30.87 -20.40
C ASP A 484 -5.47 29.60 -19.66
N LEU A 485 -6.78 29.31 -19.67
CA LEU A 485 -7.31 28.07 -19.10
C LEU A 485 -6.78 26.83 -19.82
N GLN A 486 -6.62 26.90 -21.15
CA GLN A 486 -6.05 25.82 -21.93
C GLN A 486 -4.56 25.63 -21.61
N GLN A 487 -3.80 26.72 -21.42
CA GLN A 487 -2.41 26.65 -20.99
C GLN A 487 -2.28 25.98 -19.60
N LEU A 488 -3.13 26.34 -18.63
CA LEU A 488 -3.17 25.67 -17.32
C LEU A 488 -3.54 24.17 -17.41
N LYS A 489 -4.42 23.81 -18.35
CA LYS A 489 -4.79 22.40 -18.61
C LYS A 489 -3.66 21.63 -19.28
N ASN A 490 -2.94 22.26 -20.20
CA ASN A 490 -1.79 21.66 -20.89
C ASN A 490 -0.66 21.30 -19.90
N GLU A 491 -0.51 22.08 -18.82
CA GLU A 491 0.39 21.80 -17.70
C GLU A 491 -0.21 20.84 -16.65
N CYS A 492 -1.32 20.16 -16.96
CA CYS A 492 -1.97 19.11 -16.15
C CYS A 492 -2.40 19.51 -14.72
N GLY A 493 -2.48 20.81 -14.40
CA GLY A 493 -2.97 21.30 -13.12
C GLY A 493 -4.36 21.97 -13.18
N GLY A 494 -4.68 22.68 -14.26
CA GLY A 494 -5.88 23.52 -14.33
C GLY A 494 -5.89 24.65 -13.29
N LEU A 495 -6.99 25.42 -13.26
CA LEU A 495 -7.14 26.60 -12.39
C LEU A 495 -7.04 26.26 -10.89
N GLN A 496 -7.64 25.16 -10.47
CA GLN A 496 -7.63 24.76 -9.06
C GLN A 496 -6.22 24.43 -8.55
N THR A 497 -5.41 23.74 -9.34
CA THR A 497 -4.01 23.43 -8.96
C THR A 497 -3.15 24.69 -8.97
N PHE A 498 -3.37 25.59 -9.94
CA PHE A 498 -2.72 26.90 -9.95
C PHE A 498 -2.98 27.68 -8.65
N LEU A 499 -4.24 27.77 -8.21
CA LEU A 499 -4.61 28.43 -6.96
C LEU A 499 -3.99 27.76 -5.73
N ARG A 500 -3.96 26.41 -5.69
CA ARG A 500 -3.32 25.65 -4.60
C ARG A 500 -1.81 25.88 -4.53
N ASN A 501 -1.13 25.99 -5.67
CA ASN A 501 0.30 26.32 -5.70
C ASN A 501 0.57 27.73 -5.14
N HIS A 502 -0.42 28.63 -5.25
CA HIS A 502 -0.39 29.99 -4.72
C HIS A 502 -1.17 30.13 -3.40
N HIS A 503 -1.14 29.10 -2.55
CA HIS A 503 -1.83 29.08 -1.24
C HIS A 503 -1.41 30.19 -0.25
N PHE A 504 -0.32 30.90 -0.54
CA PHE A 504 0.13 32.05 0.23
C PHE A 504 -0.63 33.33 -0.14
N ILE A 505 -1.37 33.32 -1.25
CA ILE A 505 -2.25 34.40 -1.72
C ILE A 505 -3.71 34.00 -1.55
N PHE A 506 -4.07 32.77 -1.94
CA PHE A 506 -5.47 32.33 -1.98
C PHE A 506 -5.78 31.26 -0.94
N LYS A 507 -7.01 31.31 -0.42
CA LYS A 507 -7.63 30.26 0.38
C LYS A 507 -8.76 29.64 -0.43
N ILE A 508 -8.82 28.32 -0.46
CA ILE A 508 -9.90 27.57 -1.10
C ILE A 508 -10.69 26.85 0.00
N SER A 509 -11.98 27.18 0.13
CA SER A 509 -12.91 26.56 1.07
C SER A 509 -14.21 26.24 0.33
N GLU A 510 -14.72 25.02 0.48
CA GLU A 510 -16.04 24.61 -0.06
C GLU A 510 -16.27 24.84 -1.57
N GLY A 511 -15.20 25.01 -2.36
CA GLY A 511 -15.29 25.27 -3.80
C GLY A 511 -15.17 26.74 -4.19
N GLU A 512 -15.09 27.63 -3.20
CA GLU A 512 -14.89 29.07 -3.36
C GLU A 512 -13.42 29.46 -3.11
N VAL A 513 -13.04 30.60 -3.67
CA VAL A 513 -11.71 31.20 -3.56
C VAL A 513 -11.85 32.59 -2.96
N ALA A 514 -11.02 32.89 -1.96
CA ALA A 514 -10.86 34.22 -1.37
C ALA A 514 -9.38 34.49 -1.11
N PHE A 515 -9.01 35.73 -0.73
CA PHE A 515 -7.65 35.98 -0.24
C PHE A 515 -7.42 35.27 1.08
N ARG A 516 -6.22 34.72 1.22
CA ARG A 516 -5.72 34.24 2.50
C ARG A 516 -5.16 35.43 3.26
N LYS A 517 -5.86 35.86 4.31
CA LYS A 517 -5.34 36.88 5.23
C LYS A 517 -3.94 36.48 5.71
N PRO A 518 -2.92 37.35 5.59
CA PRO A 518 -1.60 37.10 6.15
C PRO A 518 -1.68 36.87 7.67
N GLU A 519 -1.09 35.78 8.14
CA GLU A 519 -1.06 35.39 9.55
C GLU A 519 0.38 35.48 10.08
N VAL A 520 0.52 35.87 11.35
CA VAL A 520 1.81 35.84 12.06
C VAL A 520 2.23 34.37 12.22
N ARG A 521 3.44 34.04 11.78
CA ARG A 521 3.93 32.66 11.76
C ARG A 521 4.50 32.23 13.13
N GLU A 522 4.57 30.91 13.35
CA GLU A 522 5.15 30.31 14.56
C GLU A 522 6.57 30.82 14.88
N LYS A 523 6.92 30.90 16.18
CA LYS A 523 8.14 31.52 16.71
C LYS A 523 9.49 30.97 16.20
N HIS A 524 9.52 29.83 15.49
CA HIS A 524 10.75 29.18 15.01
C HIS A 524 10.65 28.59 13.59
N PRO A 525 10.69 29.41 12.52
CA PRO A 525 10.59 28.91 11.16
C PRO A 525 11.93 28.33 10.63
N LYS A 526 11.86 27.24 9.86
CA LYS A 526 13.03 26.66 9.16
C LYS A 526 13.62 27.57 8.07
N ALA A 527 12.86 28.56 7.59
CA ALA A 527 13.29 29.56 6.61
C ALA A 527 12.52 30.88 6.82
N TRP A 528 13.25 32.00 6.87
CA TRP A 528 12.72 33.35 7.12
C TRP A 528 12.84 34.23 5.86
N LYS A 529 11.77 34.95 5.50
CA LYS A 529 11.72 35.96 4.42
C LYS A 529 12.46 35.60 3.12
N VAL A 530 12.06 34.51 2.46
CA VAL A 530 12.73 34.03 1.21
C VAL A 530 12.12 34.60 -0.08
N LYS A 531 10.87 35.12 -0.02
CA LYS A 531 10.12 35.62 -1.18
C LYS A 531 9.51 37.00 -0.88
N PRO A 532 9.32 37.86 -1.91
CA PRO A 532 8.57 39.11 -1.78
C PRO A 532 7.13 38.87 -1.33
N CYS A 533 6.59 39.79 -0.53
CA CYS A 533 5.19 39.75 -0.12
C CYS A 533 4.29 40.20 -1.25
N TRP A 534 3.48 39.28 -1.75
CA TRP A 534 2.54 39.60 -2.83
C TRP A 534 1.53 40.67 -2.41
N PHE A 535 0.98 40.59 -1.18
CA PHE A 535 -0.01 41.55 -0.68
C PHE A 535 0.54 42.96 -0.49
N PHE A 536 1.80 43.09 -0.04
CA PHE A 536 2.44 44.38 0.14
C PHE A 536 2.51 45.17 -1.16
N THR A 537 2.80 44.49 -2.26
CA THR A 537 2.97 45.12 -3.59
C THR A 537 1.67 45.22 -4.38
N ASN A 538 0.75 44.25 -4.26
CA ASN A 538 -0.36 44.09 -5.21
C ASN A 538 -1.76 44.28 -4.59
N HIS A 539 -1.91 44.29 -3.27
CA HIS A 539 -3.22 44.46 -2.64
C HIS A 539 -3.52 45.95 -2.37
N PRO A 540 -4.73 46.47 -2.64
CA PRO A 540 -5.04 47.90 -2.46
C PRO A 540 -4.86 48.43 -1.03
N GLN A 541 -4.98 47.55 -0.03
CA GLN A 541 -4.77 47.88 1.38
C GLN A 541 -3.39 47.47 1.91
N SER A 542 -2.47 47.08 1.02
CA SER A 542 -1.17 46.48 1.35
C SER A 542 -1.30 45.24 2.25
N CYS A 543 -0.18 44.75 2.78
CA CYS A 543 -0.14 43.69 3.78
C CYS A 543 -0.59 44.23 5.15
N PRO A 544 -1.45 43.53 5.91
CA PRO A 544 -1.92 43.99 7.22
C PRO A 544 -0.91 43.74 8.36
N LEU A 545 0.22 43.09 8.09
CA LEU A 545 1.28 42.81 9.07
C LEU A 545 2.42 43.80 8.94
N GLU A 546 3.11 44.08 10.04
CA GLU A 546 4.39 44.79 9.98
C GLU A 546 5.47 43.90 9.33
N ASP A 547 6.53 44.49 8.75
CA ASP A 547 7.59 43.71 8.08
C ASP A 547 8.31 42.74 9.03
N GLN A 548 8.37 43.05 10.33
CA GLN A 548 8.92 42.17 11.37
C GLN A 548 8.04 40.94 11.64
N GLU A 549 6.75 41.03 11.34
CA GLU A 549 5.76 39.97 11.59
C GLU A 549 5.42 39.19 10.31
N CYS A 550 5.65 39.79 9.14
CA CYS A 550 5.39 39.15 7.85
C CYS A 550 6.46 38.11 7.50
N SER A 551 6.00 36.94 7.04
CA SER A 551 6.88 35.87 6.56
C SER A 551 7.50 36.13 5.17
N PHE A 552 7.13 37.25 4.54
CA PHE A 552 7.54 37.64 3.19
C PHE A 552 8.13 39.05 3.22
N ILE A 553 9.01 39.35 2.28
CA ILE A 553 9.78 40.61 2.25
C ILE A 553 8.87 41.78 1.84
N HIS A 554 8.74 42.83 2.68
CA HIS A 554 8.08 44.10 2.29
C HIS A 554 9.06 45.08 1.61
N CYS A 555 10.32 45.17 2.08
CA CYS A 555 11.37 46.02 1.48
C CYS A 555 12.71 45.28 1.36
N ALA A 556 13.47 45.55 0.29
CA ALA A 556 14.72 44.87 -0.04
C ALA A 556 15.96 45.34 0.79
N THR A 557 15.77 45.78 2.03
CA THR A 557 16.82 46.45 2.84
C THR A 557 17.32 45.65 4.05
N GLU A 558 16.93 44.39 4.24
CA GLU A 558 17.55 43.55 5.27
C GLU A 558 18.64 42.67 4.65
N GLU A 559 19.90 43.10 4.82
CA GLU A 559 21.09 42.28 4.59
C GLU A 559 20.94 40.96 5.37
N ARG A 560 21.16 39.84 4.68
CA ARG A 560 21.14 38.51 5.29
C ARG A 560 22.21 38.43 6.40
N PRO A 561 21.90 37.90 7.60
CA PRO A 561 22.95 37.33 8.43
C PRO A 561 23.52 36.10 7.71
N PRO A 562 24.86 35.91 7.70
CA PRO A 562 25.50 34.82 6.99
C PRO A 562 25.09 33.45 7.55
N ARG A 563 25.13 32.44 6.67
CA ARG A 563 24.76 31.04 6.93
C ARG A 563 25.64 30.37 7.98
#